data_AF-A0A6M1UCY5-F1
#
_entry.id   AF-A0A6M1UCY5-F1
#
_cell.length_a   1.000
_cell.length_b   1.000
_cell.length_c   1.000
_cell.angle_alpha   90.00
_cell.angle_beta   90.00
_cell.angle_gamma   90.00
#
_symmetry.space_group_name_H-M   'P 1'
#
loop_
_entity.id
_entity.type
_entity.pdbx_description
1 polymer ?
#
loop_
_entity_poly.entity_id
_entity_poly.type
_entity_poly.pdbx_seq_one_letter_code
_entity_poly.pdbx_strand_id
1 'polypeptide(L)'
;MELNESQKRTIAYQFRDKFVNGDAEGYEIVIALMAMVKQGKIGLDDVKPILTIVHMGNLEGVMRSLQRAHSIIDDDLIDSILN
;
A
#
# COMPACT_ATOMS: atom_id res chain seq x y z
N MET A 1 8.59 6.42 13.62
CA MET A 1 8.09 7.81 13.49
C MET A 1 6.70 7.69 12.89
N GLU A 2 5.65 8.13 13.59
CA GLU A 2 4.30 8.10 13.02
C GLU A 2 4.13 9.28 12.07
N LEU A 3 3.66 9.00 10.84
CA LEU A 3 3.28 10.07 9.92
C LEU A 3 2.03 10.78 10.44
N ASN A 4 1.97 12.09 10.24
CA ASN A 4 0.72 12.82 10.44
C ASN A 4 -0.26 12.57 9.26
N GLU A 5 -1.54 12.84 9.49
CA GLU A 5 -2.61 12.59 8.51
C GLU A 5 -2.43 13.31 7.17
N SER A 6 -1.76 14.46 7.14
CA SER A 6 -1.45 15.19 5.91
C SER A 6 -0.39 14.48 5.08
N GLN A 7 0.64 13.95 5.74
CA GLN A 7 1.71 13.18 5.11
C GLN A 7 1.18 11.85 4.54
N LYS A 8 0.34 11.13 5.30
CA LYS A 8 -0.31 9.89 4.81
C LYS A 8 -1.14 10.15 3.56
N ARG A 9 -1.93 11.23 3.55
CA ARG A 9 -2.72 11.65 2.37
C ARG A 9 -1.83 11.98 1.19
N THR A 10 -0.75 12.72 1.40
CA THR A 10 0.20 13.06 0.33
C THR A 10 0.77 11.81 -0.35
N ILE A 11 1.25 10.86 0.45
CA ILE A 11 1.79 9.59 -0.06
C ILE A 11 0.70 8.81 -0.82
N ALA A 12 -0.49 8.71 -0.23
CA ALA A 12 -1.58 7.98 -0.85
C ALA A 12 -2.01 8.58 -2.19
N TYR A 13 -2.07 9.90 -2.30
CA TYR A 13 -2.40 10.57 -3.57
C TYR A 13 -1.30 10.40 -4.62
N GLN A 14 -0.03 10.47 -4.23
CA GLN A 14 1.08 10.19 -5.16
C GLN A 14 1.02 8.77 -5.72
N PHE A 15 0.74 7.77 -4.89
CA PHE A 15 0.56 6.39 -5.36
C PHE A 15 -0.71 6.20 -6.18
N ARG A 16 -1.81 6.86 -5.80
CA ARG A 16 -3.06 6.83 -6.55
C ARG A 16 -2.87 7.38 -7.96
N ASP A 17 -2.18 8.51 -8.09
CA ASP A 17 -1.98 9.13 -9.40
C ASP A 17 -1.16 8.20 -10.32
N LYS A 18 -0.11 7.55 -9.79
CA LYS A 18 0.63 6.51 -10.52
C LYS A 18 -0.26 5.31 -10.92
N PHE A 19 -1.11 4.85 -10.01
CA PHE A 19 -2.04 3.75 -10.26
C PHE A 19 -3.04 4.09 -11.37
N VAL A 20 -3.66 5.26 -11.28
CA VAL A 20 -4.68 5.74 -12.24
C VAL A 20 -4.08 6.00 -13.61
N ASN A 21 -2.84 6.50 -13.66
CA ASN A 21 -2.12 6.71 -14.93
C ASN A 21 -1.62 5.41 -15.56
N GLY A 22 -1.65 4.29 -14.84
CA GLY A 22 -1.06 3.02 -15.28
C GLY A 22 0.46 2.98 -15.19
N ASP A 23 1.08 3.93 -14.47
CA ASP A 23 2.53 3.98 -14.23
C ASP A 23 2.98 2.92 -13.21
N ALA A 24 2.06 2.41 -12.40
CA ALA A 24 2.29 1.34 -11.45
C ALA A 24 1.04 0.49 -11.26
N GLU A 25 1.22 -0.82 -11.17
CA GLU A 25 0.16 -1.74 -10.78
C GLU A 25 -0.05 -1.76 -9.27
N GLY A 26 -1.24 -2.17 -8.83
CA GLY A 26 -1.60 -2.17 -7.41
C GLY A 26 -0.67 -3.03 -6.55
N TYR A 27 -0.18 -4.16 -7.05
CA TYR A 27 0.76 -5.01 -6.32
C TYR A 27 2.15 -4.39 -6.20
N GLU A 28 2.59 -3.60 -7.18
CA GLU A 28 3.88 -2.87 -7.12
C GLU A 28 3.82 -1.78 -6.06
N ILE A 29 2.65 -1.14 -5.90
CA ILE A 29 2.39 -0.18 -4.83
C ILE A 29 2.44 -0.88 -3.47
N VAL A 30 1.85 -2.07 -3.32
CA VAL A 30 1.96 -2.86 -2.07
C VAL A 30 3.42 -3.13 -1.72
N ILE A 31 4.22 -3.60 -2.68
CA ILE A 31 5.65 -3.89 -2.48
C ILE A 31 6.41 -2.62 -2.05
N ALA A 32 6.14 -1.48 -2.69
CA ALA A 32 6.74 -0.21 -2.33
C ALA A 32 6.39 0.22 -0.90
N LEU A 33 5.13 0.05 -0.49
CA LEU A 33 4.69 0.34 0.88
C LEU A 33 5.37 -0.59 1.90
N MET A 34 5.52 -1.88 1.60
CA MET A 34 6.26 -2.81 2.47
C MET A 34 7.72 -2.39 2.64
N ALA A 35 8.38 -1.96 1.56
CA ALA A 35 9.74 -1.42 1.64
C ALA A 35 9.80 -0.16 2.52
N MET A 36 8.78 0.71 2.46
CA MET A 36 8.70 1.89 3.33
C MET A 36 8.48 1.53 4.80
N VAL A 37 7.67 0.51 5.10
CA VAL A 37 7.50 -0.04 6.46
C VAL A 37 8.83 -0.57 6.99
N LYS A 38 9.54 -1.39 6.20
CA LYS A 38 10.86 -1.94 6.57
C LYS A 38 11.92 -0.86 6.83
N GLN A 39 11.83 0.26 6.12
CA GLN A 39 12.70 1.42 6.32
C GLN A 39 12.25 2.33 7.48
N GLY A 40 11.16 2.00 8.18
CA GLY A 40 10.61 2.80 9.27
C GLY A 40 10.03 4.16 8.84
N LYS A 41 9.72 4.33 7.54
CA LYS A 41 9.16 5.57 6.99
C LYS A 41 7.67 5.71 7.26
N ILE A 42 6.96 4.58 7.34
CA ILE A 42 5.54 4.47 7.69
C ILE A 42 5.32 3.30 8.66
N GLY A 43 4.22 3.30 9.38
CA GLY A 43 3.78 2.15 10.17
C GLY A 43 3.05 1.12 9.32
N LEU A 44 2.98 -0.13 9.80
CA LEU A 44 2.18 -1.18 9.16
C LEU A 44 0.70 -0.79 9.11
N ASP A 45 0.20 -0.17 10.18
CA ASP A 45 -1.19 0.31 10.30
C ASP A 45 -1.54 1.42 9.29
N ASP A 46 -0.54 2.08 8.70
CA ASP A 46 -0.74 3.11 7.66
C ASP A 46 -1.02 2.51 6.28
N VAL A 47 -0.63 1.26 6.06
CA VAL A 47 -0.65 0.62 4.73
C VAL A 47 -2.08 0.45 4.23
N LYS A 48 -2.98 -0.06 5.06
CA LYS A 48 -4.38 -0.30 4.69
C LYS A 48 -5.13 1.00 4.37
N PRO A 49 -5.06 2.08 5.17
CA PRO A 49 -5.60 3.39 4.80
C PRO A 49 -5.05 3.93 3.48
N ILE A 50 -3.73 3.82 3.25
CA ILE A 50 -3.09 4.29 2.01
C ILE A 50 -3.63 3.51 0.81
N LEU A 51 -3.62 2.17 0.87
CA LEU A 51 -4.13 1.32 -0.22
C LEU A 51 -5.60 1.57 -0.51
N THR A 52 -6.40 1.83 0.53
CA THR A 52 -7.83 2.16 0.36
C THR A 52 -7.99 3.45 -0.46
N ILE A 53 -7.17 4.47 -0.22
CA ILE A 53 -7.18 5.71 -1.02
C ILE A 53 -6.70 5.45 -2.45
N VAL A 54 -5.62 4.68 -2.62
CA VAL A 54 -5.07 4.31 -3.94
C VAL A 54 -6.11 3.61 -4.80
N HIS A 55 -6.84 2.66 -4.21
CA HIS A 55 -7.91 1.94 -4.88
C HIS A 55 -9.26 2.67 -4.85
N MET A 56 -9.30 3.94 -4.46
CA MET A 56 -10.52 4.76 -4.46
C MET A 56 -11.67 4.13 -3.68
N GLY A 57 -11.36 3.48 -2.56
CA GLY A 57 -12.31 2.75 -1.72
C GLY A 57 -12.67 1.34 -2.22
N ASN A 58 -12.12 0.88 -3.35
CA ASN A 58 -12.35 -0.46 -3.87
C ASN A 58 -11.57 -1.51 -3.07
N LEU A 59 -12.21 -2.02 -2.00
CA LEU A 59 -11.65 -3.04 -1.12
C LEU A 59 -11.25 -4.33 -1.86
N GLU A 60 -12.02 -4.74 -2.86
CA GLU A 60 -11.70 -5.93 -3.66
C GLU A 60 -10.40 -5.72 -4.46
N GLY A 61 -10.21 -4.50 -4.98
CA GLY A 61 -8.96 -4.08 -5.61
C GLY A 61 -7.77 -4.13 -4.65
N VAL A 62 -7.95 -3.65 -3.42
CA VAL A 62 -6.92 -3.74 -2.36
C VAL A 62 -6.54 -5.20 -2.09
N MET A 63 -7.53 -6.07 -1.89
CA MET A 63 -7.28 -7.49 -1.60
C MET A 63 -6.55 -8.18 -2.75
N ARG A 64 -6.95 -7.93 -4.01
CA ARG A 64 -6.25 -8.49 -5.18
C ARG A 64 -4.79 -8.03 -5.25
N SER A 65 -4.52 -6.75 -4.98
CA SER A 65 -3.15 -6.22 -4.96
C SER A 65 -2.31 -6.89 -3.87
N LEU A 66 -2.84 -7.05 -2.66
CA LEU A 66 -2.16 -7.72 -1.54
C LEU A 66 -1.89 -9.20 -1.84
N GLN A 67 -2.89 -9.92 -2.33
CA GLN A 67 -2.73 -11.34 -2.72
C GLN A 67 -1.70 -11.50 -3.84
N ARG A 68 -1.71 -10.60 -4.83
CA ARG A 68 -0.73 -10.64 -5.92
C ARG A 68 0.67 -10.35 -5.41
N ALA A 69 0.84 -9.37 -4.53
CA ALA A 69 2.12 -9.08 -3.90
C ALA A 69 2.63 -10.28 -3.09
N HIS A 70 1.78 -10.90 -2.25
CA HIS A 70 2.10 -12.12 -1.50
C HIS A 70 2.51 -13.29 -2.42
N SER A 71 1.91 -13.41 -3.61
CA SER A 71 2.30 -14.46 -4.58
C SER A 71 3.69 -14.24 -5.20
N ILE A 72 4.22 -13.02 -5.13
CA ILE A 72 5.50 -12.62 -5.74
C ILE A 72 6.60 -12.53 -4.68
N ILE A 73 6.24 -12.05 -3.48
CA ILE A 73 7.14 -11.93 -2.34
C ILE A 73 6.55 -12.62 -1.12
N ASP A 74 7.34 -13.49 -0.52
CA ASP A 74 7.05 -14.08 0.79
C ASP A 74 7.47 -13.06 1.87
N ASP A 75 6.49 -12.35 2.42
CA ASP A 75 6.70 -11.23 3.34
C ASP A 75 5.66 -11.25 4.46
N ASP A 76 6.10 -11.61 5.68
CA ASP A 76 5.27 -11.69 6.89
C ASP A 76 4.44 -10.43 7.16
N LEU A 77 4.88 -9.26 6.67
CA LEU A 77 4.13 -8.00 6.79
C LEU A 77 2.86 -8.00 5.94
N ILE A 78 2.87 -8.63 4.77
CA ILE A 78 1.68 -8.75 3.92
C ILE A 78 0.67 -9.68 4.58
N ASP A 79 1.13 -10.79 5.16
CA ASP A 79 0.26 -11.70 5.92
C ASP A 79 -0.42 -11.00 7.09
N SER A 80 0.30 -10.11 7.76
CA SER A 80 -0.24 -9.30 8.85
C SER A 80 -1.33 -8.33 8.40
N ILE A 81 -1.41 -7.99 7.10
CA ILE A 81 -2.46 -7.13 6.53
C ILE A 81 -3.66 -7.95 6.04
N LEU A 82 -3.41 -9.18 5.59
CA LEU A 82 -4.43 -10.08 5.06
C LEU A 82 -5.31 -10.73 6.13
N ASN A 83 -4.78 -10.88 7.36
CA ASN A 83 -5.46 -11.47 8.52
C ASN A 83 -6.12 -10.42 9.42
#